data_AF-A0A9E6FAD5-F1
#
_entry.id   AF-A0A9E6FAD5-F1
#
_cell.length_a   1.000
_cell.length_b   1.000
_cell.length_c   1.000
_cell.angle_alpha   90.00
_cell.angle_beta   90.00
_cell.angle_gamma   90.00
#
_symmetry.space_group_name_H-M   'P 1'
#
loop_
_entity.id
_entity.type
_entity.pdbx_description
1 polymer ?
#
loop_
_entity_poly.entity_id
_entity_poly.type
_entity_poly.pdbx_seq_one_letter_code
_entity_poly.pdbx_strand_id
1 'polypeptide(L)'
;MFGQNPREIKSNLKTKKLVWEEEKPIRWSYLKILREHSDLKQEFPELNPYVESYKMRDNLFCLYTESLDGAGDPWMYLIVGPKKALLIDTGFGLGDLKALCNHLSENKELIVVNTHAHFDHAYGNGQFDLVYCHEAEVSNLEQKNNPDIWNYLFDKETGKPLFTDFDRRDLISPKHYEIHGIPDGYEFDLGDGYIVEAVHIPGHTSGQCAYYDRRNKTIFIGDVTGIGSAPKGHPYRDFYTVEAMYDALKRLKPRFPEINGVFPGHGMIDLTNSYLQYLLNCTESILRNPSWYDDSKIVERWGNVRSIYFKNIHQGTSIRYSEDSIYKSLNSSFEKKSVK
;
A
#
# COMPACT_ATOMS: atom_id res chain seq x y z
N MET A 1 -5.90 30.41 2.71
CA MET A 1 -6.58 29.43 3.57
C MET A 1 -6.09 29.63 4.98
N PHE A 2 -6.99 29.74 5.97
CA PHE A 2 -6.61 29.83 7.39
C PHE A 2 -6.02 28.50 7.81
N GLY A 3 -4.71 28.32 7.58
CA GLY A 3 -3.97 27.13 7.94
C GLY A 3 -3.80 27.07 9.45
N GLN A 4 -4.56 26.21 10.13
CA GLN A 4 -4.13 25.78 11.44
C GLN A 4 -2.77 25.10 11.27
N ASN A 5 -1.81 25.44 12.12
CA ASN A 5 -0.60 24.63 12.24
C ASN A 5 -1.06 23.18 12.52
N PRO A 6 -0.57 22.19 11.76
CA PRO A 6 -0.94 20.80 11.99
C PRO A 6 -0.63 20.44 13.44
N ARG A 7 -1.56 19.71 14.08
CA ARG A 7 -1.33 19.23 15.45
C ARG A 7 -0.29 18.13 15.37
N GLU A 8 0.90 18.44 15.84
CA GLU A 8 2.05 17.54 15.71
C GLU A 8 1.83 16.21 16.44
N ILE A 9 2.27 15.12 15.81
CA ILE A 9 2.50 13.83 16.46
C ILE A 9 4.02 13.74 16.65
N LYS A 10 4.44 13.60 17.91
CA LYS A 10 5.85 13.44 18.28
C LYS A 10 6.40 12.18 17.65
N SER A 11 7.52 12.34 16.97
CA SER A 11 8.21 11.31 16.21
C SER A 11 9.67 11.30 16.63
N ASN A 12 10.21 10.11 16.89
CA ASN A 12 11.65 9.92 17.08
C ASN A 12 12.36 9.59 15.75
N LEU A 13 11.61 9.52 14.65
CA LEU A 13 12.16 9.25 13.32
C LEU A 13 13.12 10.38 12.91
N LYS A 14 14.14 10.01 12.14
CA LYS A 14 15.15 10.94 11.63
C LYS A 14 14.60 11.86 10.51
N THR A 15 13.44 11.52 9.92
CA THR A 15 12.72 12.37 8.96
C THR A 15 12.09 13.59 9.64
N LYS A 16 11.87 14.66 8.86
CA LYS A 16 11.08 15.82 9.29
C LYS A 16 10.14 16.27 8.18
N LYS A 17 8.83 16.13 8.39
CA LYS A 17 7.82 16.54 7.42
C LYS A 17 7.89 18.05 7.13
N LEU A 18 7.99 18.39 5.85
CA LEU A 18 7.93 19.77 5.34
C LEU A 18 6.51 20.11 4.89
N VAL A 19 5.83 19.14 4.27
CA VAL A 19 4.44 19.23 3.81
C VAL A 19 3.61 18.26 4.62
N TRP A 20 2.52 18.78 5.18
CA TRP A 20 1.59 18.00 6.00
C TRP A 20 0.32 17.70 5.23
N GLU A 21 -0.18 16.47 5.40
CA GLU A 21 -1.50 16.12 4.91
C GLU A 21 -2.59 16.92 5.62
N GLU A 22 -3.72 17.09 4.93
CA GLU A 22 -4.94 17.57 5.56
C GLU A 22 -5.34 16.64 6.71
N GLU A 23 -5.46 17.20 7.91
CA GLU A 23 -5.74 16.43 9.10
C GLU A 23 -7.15 15.82 9.04
N LYS A 24 -7.23 14.49 9.03
CA LYS A 24 -8.50 13.76 9.19
C LYS A 24 -8.69 13.45 10.68
N PRO A 25 -9.71 14.00 11.37
CA PRO A 25 -9.83 13.93 12.83
C PRO A 25 -9.71 12.50 13.40
N ILE A 26 -10.33 11.53 12.73
CA ILE A 26 -10.33 10.13 13.18
C ILE A 26 -8.93 9.51 13.01
N ARG A 27 -8.30 9.68 11.84
CA ARG A 27 -6.96 9.15 11.57
C ARG A 27 -5.89 9.79 12.46
N TRP A 28 -5.97 11.11 12.65
CA TRP A 28 -5.06 11.84 13.52
C TRP A 28 -5.14 11.32 14.96
N SER A 29 -6.36 11.19 15.50
CA SER A 29 -6.56 10.72 16.88
C SER A 29 -6.03 9.30 17.07
N TYR A 30 -6.27 8.41 16.10
CA TYR A 30 -5.73 7.06 16.10
C TYR A 30 -4.20 7.05 16.10
N LEU A 31 -3.56 7.75 15.14
CA LEU A 31 -2.10 7.78 15.02
C LEU A 31 -1.45 8.46 16.22
N LYS A 32 -2.06 9.50 16.78
CA LYS A 32 -1.57 10.17 17.99
C LYS A 32 -1.47 9.19 19.17
N ILE A 33 -2.52 8.41 19.40
CA ILE A 33 -2.54 7.39 20.46
C ILE A 33 -1.53 6.29 20.15
N LEU A 34 -1.54 5.75 18.94
CA LEU A 34 -0.66 4.66 18.55
C LEU A 34 0.82 5.06 18.69
N ARG A 35 1.21 6.23 18.16
CA ARG A 35 2.61 6.63 18.05
C ARG A 35 3.21 7.21 19.34
N GLU A 36 2.41 7.82 20.20
CA GLU A 36 2.91 8.46 21.45
C GLU A 36 2.60 7.70 22.73
N HIS A 37 1.61 6.81 22.71
CA HIS A 37 1.06 6.24 23.93
C HIS A 37 0.93 4.71 23.91
N SER A 38 1.12 4.05 22.77
CA SER A 38 1.02 2.59 22.67
C SER A 38 2.27 1.90 23.24
N ASP A 39 2.03 0.88 24.05
CA ASP A 39 3.06 -0.06 24.51
C ASP A 39 3.45 -1.11 23.45
N LEU A 40 2.74 -1.14 22.32
CA LEU A 40 3.08 -1.97 21.17
C LEU A 40 4.28 -1.43 20.39
N LYS A 41 4.63 -0.15 20.58
CA LYS A 41 5.72 0.51 19.86
C LYS A 41 7.07 -0.04 20.29
N GLN A 42 7.89 -0.41 19.31
CA GLN A 42 9.27 -0.86 19.45
C GLN A 42 10.13 -0.06 18.49
N GLU A 43 11.18 0.58 19.00
CA GLU A 43 12.06 1.44 18.22
C GLU A 43 13.46 0.82 18.17
N PHE A 44 14.03 0.76 16.98
CA PHE A 44 15.36 0.20 16.70
C PHE A 44 16.18 1.19 15.86
N PRO A 45 16.44 2.41 16.37
CA PRO A 45 17.09 3.47 15.60
C PRO A 45 18.50 3.12 15.13
N GLU A 46 19.16 2.17 15.79
CA GLU A 46 20.44 1.60 15.39
C GLU A 46 20.37 0.69 14.16
N LEU A 47 19.20 0.11 13.88
CA LEU A 47 18.96 -0.70 12.68
C LEU A 47 18.34 0.14 11.57
N ASN A 48 17.26 0.85 11.88
CA ASN A 48 16.60 1.74 10.94
C ASN A 48 15.95 2.94 11.66
N PRO A 49 16.54 4.15 11.61
CA PRO A 49 16.01 5.33 12.28
C PRO A 49 14.85 6.00 11.53
N TYR A 50 14.32 5.37 10.48
CA TYR A 50 13.24 5.87 9.62
C TYR A 50 11.95 5.04 9.71
N VAL A 51 11.93 4.02 10.57
CA VAL A 51 10.81 3.11 10.75
C VAL A 51 10.46 2.98 12.23
N GLU A 52 9.18 3.14 12.55
CA GLU A 52 8.62 2.74 13.85
C GLU A 52 8.01 1.34 13.70
N SER A 53 8.30 0.42 14.62
CA SER A 53 7.72 -0.93 14.62
C SER A 53 6.64 -1.04 15.68
N TYR A 54 5.56 -1.75 15.38
CA TYR A 54 4.45 -2.00 16.29
C TYR A 54 4.13 -3.49 16.32
N LYS A 55 4.29 -4.15 17.46
CA LYS A 55 3.97 -5.59 17.61
C LYS A 55 2.46 -5.78 17.84
N MET A 56 1.67 -5.71 16.75
CA MET A 56 0.20 -5.70 16.80
C MET A 56 -0.43 -7.06 17.13
N ARG A 57 0.28 -8.16 16.86
CA ARG A 57 -0.06 -9.53 17.31
C ARG A 57 1.24 -10.24 17.69
N ASP A 58 1.14 -11.43 18.29
CA ASP A 58 2.31 -12.19 18.76
C ASP A 58 3.40 -12.38 17.70
N ASN A 59 3.00 -12.50 16.44
CA ASN A 59 3.89 -12.71 15.30
C ASN A 59 3.66 -11.73 14.14
N LEU A 60 3.02 -10.58 14.41
CA LEU A 60 2.78 -9.54 13.41
C LEU A 60 3.40 -8.21 13.87
N PHE A 61 4.29 -7.68 13.05
CA PHE A 61 4.81 -6.34 13.19
C PHE A 61 4.26 -5.43 12.08
N CYS A 62 3.72 -4.28 12.47
CA CYS A 62 3.32 -3.22 11.56
C CYS A 62 4.41 -2.14 11.60
N LEU A 63 4.97 -1.84 10.43
CA LEU A 63 6.13 -0.96 10.28
C LEU A 63 5.66 0.34 9.64
N TYR A 64 5.72 1.43 10.41
CA TYR A 64 5.32 2.76 9.96
C TYR A 64 6.54 3.54 9.47
N THR A 65 6.40 4.23 8.36
CA THR A 65 7.37 5.25 7.92
C THR A 65 6.64 6.51 7.46
N GLU A 66 7.31 7.65 7.52
CA GLU A 66 6.73 8.90 7.04
C GLU A 66 6.78 8.98 5.52
N SER A 67 5.71 9.50 4.93
CA SER A 67 5.64 9.72 3.49
C SER A 67 6.77 10.62 3.01
N LEU A 68 7.43 10.26 1.91
CA LEU A 68 8.45 11.11 1.29
C LEU A 68 7.92 11.99 0.16
N ASP A 69 6.68 11.76 -0.28
CA ASP A 69 6.06 12.46 -1.42
C ASP A 69 4.71 13.11 -1.12
N GLY A 70 4.28 13.07 0.14
CA GLY A 70 3.04 13.71 0.60
C GLY A 70 1.76 12.96 0.23
N ALA A 71 1.85 11.71 -0.22
CA ALA A 71 0.68 10.87 -0.58
C ALA A 71 0.06 10.10 0.60
N GLY A 72 0.60 10.28 1.81
CA GLY A 72 0.18 9.61 3.03
C GLY A 72 1.25 8.69 3.57
N ASP A 73 1.30 8.53 4.89
CA ASP A 73 2.30 7.70 5.54
C ASP A 73 2.00 6.22 5.26
N PRO A 74 2.94 5.46 4.66
CA PRO A 74 2.71 4.05 4.35
C PRO A 74 3.00 3.14 5.54
N TRP A 75 2.33 2.00 5.53
CA TRP A 75 2.57 0.86 6.38
C TRP A 75 3.20 -0.28 5.56
N MET A 76 4.21 -0.92 6.14
CA MET A 76 4.69 -2.22 5.73
C MET A 76 4.35 -3.24 6.82
N TYR A 77 4.33 -4.52 6.48
CA TYR A 77 3.92 -5.57 7.42
C TYR A 77 4.89 -6.74 7.42
N LEU A 78 5.27 -7.21 8.61
CA LEU A 78 6.11 -8.39 8.76
C LEU A 78 5.36 -9.46 9.55
N ILE A 79 5.04 -10.57 8.89
CA ILE A 79 4.43 -11.76 9.50
C ILE A 79 5.53 -12.77 9.77
N VAL A 80 5.74 -13.14 11.03
CA VAL A 80 6.77 -14.11 11.42
C VAL A 80 6.14 -15.49 11.57
N GLY A 81 6.39 -16.39 10.62
CA GLY A 81 5.97 -17.78 10.71
C GLY A 81 6.98 -18.66 11.47
N PRO A 82 6.70 -19.96 11.56
CA PRO A 82 7.57 -20.91 12.27
C PRO A 82 8.99 -21.01 11.69
N LYS A 83 9.14 -20.94 10.36
CA LYS A 83 10.42 -21.14 9.65
C LYS A 83 10.85 -19.94 8.80
N LYS A 84 9.90 -19.19 8.26
CA LYS A 84 10.11 -18.03 7.40
C LYS A 84 9.31 -16.84 7.92
N ALA A 85 9.67 -15.64 7.48
CA ALA A 85 8.85 -14.46 7.66
C ALA A 85 8.46 -13.86 6.31
N LEU A 86 7.30 -13.24 6.25
CA LEU A 86 6.79 -12.60 5.03
C LEU A 86 6.68 -11.09 5.27
N LEU A 87 7.46 -10.33 4.49
CA LEU A 87 7.44 -8.88 4.45
C LEU A 87 6.52 -8.43 3.31
N ILE A 88 5.50 -7.64 3.64
CA ILE A 88 4.57 -7.01 2.73
C ILE A 88 4.97 -5.55 2.59
N ASP A 89 5.30 -5.16 1.37
CA ASP A 89 5.81 -3.85 0.96
C ASP A 89 7.16 -3.47 1.59
N THR A 90 7.87 -2.55 0.93
CA THR A 90 9.26 -2.20 1.26
C THR A 90 9.52 -0.71 1.44
N GLY A 91 8.45 0.10 1.47
CA GLY A 91 8.59 1.53 1.72
C GLY A 91 9.28 2.27 0.58
N PHE A 92 9.71 3.49 0.88
CA PHE A 92 10.50 4.32 -0.04
C PHE A 92 11.97 3.88 -0.17
N GLY A 93 12.43 2.82 0.52
CA GLY A 93 13.84 2.45 0.54
C GLY A 93 14.73 3.43 1.31
N LEU A 94 14.24 3.98 2.42
CA LEU A 94 14.99 4.84 3.33
C LEU A 94 15.44 4.03 4.57
N GLY A 95 16.74 4.04 4.86
CA GLY A 95 17.36 3.23 5.91
C GLY A 95 17.49 1.74 5.55
N ASP A 96 17.93 0.92 6.51
CA ASP A 96 18.12 -0.53 6.35
C ASP A 96 16.90 -1.31 6.86
N LEU A 97 15.88 -1.43 6.00
CA LEU A 97 14.67 -2.21 6.30
C LEU A 97 14.99 -3.70 6.46
N LYS A 98 15.94 -4.21 5.68
CA LYS A 98 16.31 -5.64 5.73
C LYS A 98 16.92 -6.02 7.07
N ALA A 99 17.81 -5.19 7.62
CA ALA A 99 18.38 -5.39 8.95
C ALA A 99 17.30 -5.39 10.03
N LEU A 100 16.36 -4.44 9.98
CA LEU A 100 15.22 -4.39 10.89
C LEU A 100 14.36 -5.66 10.80
N CYS A 101 13.97 -6.07 9.59
CA CYS A 101 13.16 -7.28 9.39
C CYS A 101 13.89 -8.56 9.83
N ASN A 102 15.20 -8.67 9.57
CA ASN A 102 16.01 -9.79 10.06
C ASN A 102 16.06 -9.82 11.59
N HIS A 103 16.22 -8.67 12.25
CA HIS A 103 16.18 -8.59 13.70
C HIS A 103 14.83 -9.06 14.26
N LEU A 104 13.73 -8.48 13.77
CA LEU A 104 12.37 -8.77 14.23
C LEU A 104 11.92 -10.22 13.97
N SER A 105 12.46 -10.84 12.92
CA SER A 105 12.15 -12.23 12.54
C SER A 105 13.15 -13.26 13.10
N GLU A 106 14.16 -12.83 13.86
CA GLU A 106 15.25 -13.67 14.37
C GLU A 106 16.06 -14.35 13.25
N ASN A 107 16.33 -13.61 12.17
CA ASN A 107 17.04 -14.05 10.96
C ASN A 107 16.38 -15.22 10.22
N LYS A 108 15.06 -15.40 10.34
CA LYS A 108 14.32 -16.33 9.49
C LYS A 108 14.40 -15.85 8.03
N GLU A 109 14.31 -16.81 7.11
CA GLU A 109 14.25 -16.51 5.67
C GLU A 109 13.11 -15.53 5.39
N LEU A 110 13.40 -14.45 4.66
CA LEU A 110 12.42 -13.44 4.27
C LEU A 110 11.84 -13.74 2.89
N ILE A 111 10.52 -13.86 2.84
CA ILE A 111 9.73 -13.78 1.60
C ILE A 111 9.25 -12.33 1.48
N VAL A 112 9.54 -11.66 0.37
CA VAL A 112 9.16 -10.26 0.17
C VAL A 112 8.08 -10.18 -0.90
N VAL A 113 6.96 -9.57 -0.56
CA VAL A 113 5.82 -9.42 -1.46
C VAL A 113 5.42 -7.95 -1.55
N ASN A 114 5.04 -7.47 -2.72
CA ASN A 114 4.48 -6.13 -2.87
C ASN A 114 2.97 -6.22 -3.08
N THR A 115 2.21 -5.33 -2.43
CA THR A 115 0.79 -5.14 -2.73
C THR A 115 0.62 -4.55 -4.12
N HIS A 116 1.47 -3.59 -4.50
CA HIS A 116 1.52 -3.00 -5.83
C HIS A 116 2.83 -2.22 -6.07
N ALA A 117 3.01 -1.67 -7.27
CA ALA A 117 4.28 -1.05 -7.70
C ALA A 117 4.41 0.46 -7.42
N HIS A 118 3.61 1.05 -6.52
CA HIS A 118 3.82 2.45 -6.14
C HIS A 118 5.05 2.65 -5.26
N PHE A 119 5.49 3.90 -5.20
CA PHE A 119 6.81 4.31 -4.75
C PHE A 119 7.04 3.94 -3.28
N ASP A 120 6.07 4.28 -2.45
CA ASP A 120 5.93 3.97 -1.04
C ASP A 120 5.76 2.49 -0.70
N HIS A 121 5.54 1.62 -1.69
CA HIS A 121 5.32 0.19 -1.47
C HIS A 121 6.46 -0.70 -1.99
N ALA A 122 7.23 -0.21 -2.97
CA ALA A 122 8.16 -1.06 -3.73
C ALA A 122 9.59 -0.52 -3.82
N TYR A 123 9.88 0.70 -3.36
CA TYR A 123 11.19 1.30 -3.63
C TYR A 123 12.29 0.74 -2.75
N GLY A 124 11.96 0.16 -1.60
CA GLY A 124 12.90 -0.60 -0.81
C GLY A 124 13.29 -1.96 -1.38
N ASN A 125 12.68 -2.41 -2.49
CA ASN A 125 12.90 -3.75 -3.05
C ASN A 125 14.37 -4.05 -3.36
N GLY A 126 15.18 -3.04 -3.72
CA GLY A 126 16.61 -3.21 -4.01
C GLY A 126 17.45 -3.75 -2.85
N GLN A 127 16.91 -3.82 -1.63
CA GLN A 127 17.55 -4.48 -0.48
C GLN A 127 17.48 -6.02 -0.55
N PHE A 128 16.59 -6.56 -1.37
CA PHE A 128 16.26 -7.98 -1.46
C PHE A 128 16.59 -8.53 -2.85
N ASP A 129 16.88 -9.83 -2.93
CA ASP A 129 17.31 -10.44 -4.20
C ASP A 129 16.11 -10.89 -5.05
N LEU A 130 14.98 -11.21 -4.42
CA LEU A 130 13.75 -11.68 -5.06
C LEU A 130 12.52 -11.07 -4.36
N VAL A 131 11.59 -10.56 -5.15
CA VAL A 131 10.29 -10.08 -4.68
C VAL A 131 9.15 -10.70 -5.48
N TYR A 132 8.00 -10.88 -4.83
CA TYR A 132 6.78 -11.40 -5.45
C TYR A 132 5.75 -10.28 -5.59
N CYS A 133 4.99 -10.31 -6.67
CA CYS A 133 3.81 -9.46 -6.87
C CYS A 133 2.79 -10.21 -7.72
N HIS A 134 1.54 -9.74 -7.80
CA HIS A 134 0.59 -10.34 -8.72
C HIS A 134 1.11 -10.22 -10.17
N GLU A 135 0.85 -11.23 -11.01
CA GLU A 135 1.33 -11.29 -12.40
C GLU A 135 0.97 -10.04 -13.23
N ALA A 136 -0.18 -9.43 -12.95
CA ALA A 136 -0.63 -8.19 -13.61
C ALA A 136 0.11 -6.92 -13.14
N GLU A 137 0.98 -7.01 -12.13
CA GLU A 137 1.81 -5.92 -11.61
C GLU A 137 3.25 -5.96 -12.10
N VAL A 138 3.72 -7.11 -12.62
CA VAL A 138 5.13 -7.34 -12.99
C VAL A 138 5.67 -6.23 -13.88
N SER A 139 4.95 -5.89 -14.95
CA SER A 139 5.39 -4.84 -15.89
C SER A 139 5.47 -3.45 -15.26
N ASN A 140 4.64 -3.15 -14.25
CA ASN A 140 4.73 -1.89 -13.51
C ASN A 140 5.94 -1.88 -12.60
N LEU A 141 6.20 -3.00 -11.91
CA LEU A 141 7.33 -3.12 -10.99
C LEU A 141 8.68 -3.08 -11.75
N GLU A 142 8.77 -3.72 -12.92
CA GLU A 142 9.94 -3.65 -13.80
C GLU A 142 10.26 -2.20 -14.22
N GLN A 143 9.24 -1.41 -14.58
CA GLN A 143 9.42 0.01 -14.92
C GLN A 143 9.95 0.84 -13.74
N LYS A 144 9.72 0.38 -12.51
CA LYS A 144 10.19 1.01 -11.26
C LYS A 144 11.52 0.46 -10.78
N ASN A 145 12.08 -0.55 -11.43
CA ASN A 145 13.41 -1.09 -11.10
C ASN A 145 14.49 -0.31 -11.85
N ASN A 146 14.64 0.99 -11.56
CA ASN A 146 15.59 1.88 -12.23
C ASN A 146 16.29 2.82 -11.22
N PRO A 147 17.47 3.37 -11.54
CA PRO A 147 18.24 4.16 -10.57
C PRO A 147 17.70 5.57 -10.33
N ASP A 148 16.86 6.09 -11.22
CA ASP A 148 16.34 7.46 -11.18
C ASP A 148 15.05 7.59 -10.37
N ILE A 149 14.58 6.49 -9.80
CA ILE A 149 13.25 6.40 -9.22
C ILE A 149 12.97 7.41 -8.11
N TRP A 150 13.97 7.80 -7.32
CA TRP A 150 13.81 8.79 -6.24
C TRP A 150 13.94 10.25 -6.69
N ASN A 151 14.32 10.51 -7.94
CA ASN A 151 14.63 11.88 -8.40
C ASN A 151 13.45 12.85 -8.23
N TYR A 152 12.20 12.35 -8.29
CA TYR A 152 11.00 13.17 -8.11
C TYR A 152 10.78 13.67 -6.66
N LEU A 153 11.48 13.11 -5.68
CA LEU A 153 11.42 13.54 -4.27
C LEU A 153 12.21 14.83 -4.02
N PHE A 154 13.04 15.25 -4.99
CA PHE A 154 13.98 16.35 -4.84
C PHE A 154 13.65 17.49 -5.80
N ASP A 155 13.84 18.71 -5.31
CA ASP A 155 13.82 19.91 -6.13
C ASP A 155 14.99 19.88 -7.13
N LYS A 156 14.71 20.16 -8.41
CA LYS A 156 15.69 20.00 -9.48
C LYS A 156 16.84 21.01 -9.43
N GLU A 157 16.61 22.19 -8.85
CA GLU A 157 17.58 23.28 -8.83
C GLU A 157 18.45 23.22 -7.56
N THR A 158 17.82 22.97 -6.42
CA THR A 158 18.47 22.99 -5.10
C THR A 158 18.91 21.61 -4.61
N GLY A 159 18.35 20.53 -5.18
CA GLY A 159 18.59 19.16 -4.74
C GLY A 159 18.01 18.82 -3.37
N LYS A 160 17.20 19.72 -2.79
CA LYS A 160 16.58 19.52 -1.46
C LYS A 160 15.33 18.64 -1.55
N PRO A 161 15.02 17.86 -0.51
CA PRO A 161 13.75 17.14 -0.44
C PRO A 161 12.54 18.08 -0.52
N LEU A 162 11.49 17.66 -1.24
CA LEU A 162 10.30 18.49 -1.50
C LEU A 162 9.25 18.40 -0.38
N PHE A 163 9.01 17.21 0.17
CA PHE A 163 7.87 16.95 1.07
C PHE A 163 8.27 16.59 2.49
N THR A 164 9.38 15.86 2.64
CA THR A 164 9.91 15.41 3.93
C THR A 164 11.42 15.53 3.87
N ASP A 165 12.01 16.18 4.86
CA ASP A 165 13.46 16.31 5.00
C ASP A 165 14.07 15.00 5.54
N PHE A 166 15.12 14.53 4.88
CA PHE A 166 15.88 13.34 5.24
C PHE A 166 17.27 13.41 4.58
N ASP A 167 18.20 12.57 5.04
CA ASP A 167 19.52 12.47 4.43
C ASP A 167 19.44 11.60 3.17
N ARG A 168 19.70 12.19 2.00
CA ARG A 168 19.69 11.47 0.71
C ARG A 168 20.62 10.27 0.70
N ARG A 169 21.69 10.28 1.49
CA ARG A 169 22.66 9.17 1.58
C ARG A 169 22.09 7.92 2.25
N ASP A 170 20.97 8.07 2.96
CA ASP A 170 20.28 6.96 3.62
C ASP A 170 19.22 6.31 2.71
N LEU A 171 19.03 6.82 1.50
CA LEU A 171 18.34 6.06 0.46
C LEU A 171 19.21 4.89 0.01
N ILE A 172 18.58 3.75 -0.22
CA ILE A 172 19.29 2.57 -0.69
C ILE A 172 19.95 2.84 -2.04
N SER A 173 21.09 2.20 -2.27
CA SER A 173 21.66 2.15 -3.62
C SER A 173 20.76 1.28 -4.50
N PRO A 174 20.33 1.76 -5.68
CA PRO A 174 19.57 0.94 -6.60
C PRO A 174 20.38 -0.31 -7.00
N LYS A 175 19.82 -1.47 -6.69
CA LYS A 175 20.36 -2.79 -7.02
C LYS A 175 19.27 -3.56 -7.76
N HIS A 176 19.64 -4.27 -8.81
CA HIS A 176 18.72 -5.14 -9.51
C HIS A 176 18.26 -6.28 -8.60
N TYR A 177 16.99 -6.65 -8.72
CA TYR A 177 16.32 -7.70 -7.98
C TYR A 177 15.38 -8.45 -8.93
N GLU A 178 15.19 -9.74 -8.70
CA GLU A 178 14.28 -10.58 -9.46
C GLU A 178 12.83 -10.30 -9.07
N ILE A 179 11.93 -10.35 -10.06
CA ILE A 179 10.48 -10.16 -9.87
C ILE A 179 9.78 -11.45 -10.28
N HIS A 180 8.99 -12.02 -9.37
CA HIS A 180 8.19 -13.21 -9.64
C HIS A 180 6.71 -12.86 -9.58
N GLY A 181 6.04 -12.94 -10.74
CA GLY A 181 4.59 -12.78 -10.86
C GLY A 181 3.83 -14.00 -10.36
N ILE A 182 2.95 -13.82 -9.39
CA ILE A 182 2.10 -14.88 -8.83
C ILE A 182 0.63 -14.70 -9.24
N PRO A 183 -0.13 -15.81 -9.38
CA PRO A 183 -1.56 -15.74 -9.65
C PRO A 183 -2.38 -15.43 -8.37
N ASP A 184 -3.65 -15.07 -8.56
CA ASP A 184 -4.64 -15.03 -7.49
C ASP A 184 -4.74 -16.39 -6.76
N GLY A 185 -4.80 -16.36 -5.42
CA GLY A 185 -4.84 -17.55 -4.58
C GLY A 185 -3.50 -18.24 -4.35
N TYR A 186 -2.37 -17.67 -4.80
CA TYR A 186 -1.05 -18.24 -4.52
C TYR A 186 -0.80 -18.31 -3.00
N GLU A 187 -0.27 -19.44 -2.52
CA GLU A 187 -0.05 -19.70 -1.10
C GLU A 187 1.44 -19.65 -0.75
N PHE A 188 1.80 -18.80 0.21
CA PHE A 188 3.12 -18.76 0.83
C PHE A 188 3.10 -19.57 2.12
N ASP A 189 3.89 -20.65 2.18
CA ASP A 189 4.10 -21.44 3.40
C ASP A 189 5.28 -20.86 4.21
N LEU A 190 4.97 -20.33 5.39
CA LEU A 190 5.96 -19.78 6.33
C LEU A 190 6.52 -20.84 7.30
N GLY A 191 6.19 -22.11 7.08
CA GLY A 191 6.60 -23.27 7.85
C GLY A 191 5.44 -23.90 8.61
N ASP A 192 5.46 -25.23 8.69
CA ASP A 192 4.54 -26.05 9.49
C ASP A 192 3.05 -25.80 9.17
N GLY A 193 2.75 -25.48 7.91
CA GLY A 193 1.40 -25.21 7.43
C GLY A 193 0.88 -23.81 7.75
N TYR A 194 1.76 -22.87 8.12
CA TYR A 194 1.39 -21.46 8.28
C TYR A 194 1.27 -20.80 6.90
N ILE A 195 0.04 -20.60 6.42
CA ILE A 195 -0.23 -20.09 5.07
C ILE A 195 -0.63 -18.61 5.08
N VAL A 196 0.04 -17.85 4.23
CA VAL A 196 -0.41 -16.53 3.77
C VAL A 196 -0.81 -16.62 2.30
N GLU A 197 -2.04 -16.26 1.98
CA GLU A 197 -2.63 -16.38 0.64
C GLU A 197 -2.66 -15.03 -0.08
N ALA A 198 -2.23 -14.98 -1.34
CA ALA A 198 -2.40 -13.82 -2.20
C ALA A 198 -3.86 -13.71 -2.68
N VAL A 199 -4.45 -12.51 -2.58
CA VAL A 199 -5.84 -12.22 -2.95
C VAL A 199 -5.86 -11.02 -3.88
N HIS A 200 -6.14 -11.23 -5.17
CA HIS A 200 -6.16 -10.18 -6.17
C HIS A 200 -7.37 -9.26 -6.00
N ILE A 201 -7.11 -7.99 -5.66
CA ILE A 201 -8.14 -6.94 -5.50
C ILE A 201 -7.74 -5.74 -6.37
N PRO A 202 -7.93 -5.84 -7.70
CA PRO A 202 -7.58 -4.78 -8.64
C PRO A 202 -8.39 -3.50 -8.41
N GLY A 203 -7.91 -2.40 -8.97
CA GLY A 203 -8.59 -1.11 -9.01
C GLY A 203 -7.58 0.03 -8.87
N HIS A 204 -6.73 -0.06 -7.85
CA HIS A 204 -5.68 0.92 -7.63
C HIS A 204 -4.56 0.79 -8.68
N THR A 205 -4.06 -0.42 -8.84
CA THR A 205 -3.21 -0.83 -9.95
C THR A 205 -3.76 -2.11 -10.57
N SER A 206 -3.19 -2.55 -11.67
CA SER A 206 -3.64 -3.76 -12.36
C SER A 206 -3.46 -5.02 -11.51
N GLY A 207 -2.34 -5.14 -10.80
CA GLY A 207 -2.04 -6.28 -9.95
C GLY A 207 -2.06 -5.93 -8.47
N GLN A 208 -2.82 -4.92 -8.04
CA GLN A 208 -3.02 -4.70 -6.62
C GLN A 208 -3.50 -5.98 -5.95
N CYS A 209 -2.70 -6.44 -4.98
CA CYS A 209 -2.87 -7.70 -4.30
C CYS A 209 -2.93 -7.48 -2.80
N ALA A 210 -3.93 -8.07 -2.17
CA ALA A 210 -3.97 -8.25 -0.74
C ALA A 210 -3.27 -9.56 -0.36
N TYR A 211 -2.90 -9.70 0.91
CA TYR A 211 -2.33 -10.93 1.47
C TYR A 211 -3.12 -11.32 2.72
N TYR A 212 -3.66 -12.53 2.74
CA TYR A 212 -4.50 -13.05 3.81
C TYR A 212 -3.75 -14.08 4.66
N ASP A 213 -3.46 -13.71 5.89
CA ASP A 213 -2.93 -14.59 6.92
C ASP A 213 -4.07 -15.43 7.51
N ARG A 214 -4.11 -16.72 7.14
CA ARG A 214 -5.17 -17.65 7.57
C ARG A 214 -5.14 -17.93 9.06
N ARG A 215 -3.95 -17.88 9.68
CA ARG A 215 -3.78 -18.20 11.10
C ARG A 215 -4.27 -17.06 11.97
N ASN A 216 -3.85 -15.83 11.66
CA ASN A 216 -4.26 -14.64 12.39
C ASN A 216 -5.64 -14.12 11.97
N LYS A 217 -6.21 -14.64 10.88
CA LYS A 217 -7.46 -14.15 10.28
C LYS A 217 -7.35 -12.67 9.92
N THR A 218 -6.21 -12.29 9.35
CA THR A 218 -5.88 -10.90 9.07
C THR A 218 -5.60 -10.73 7.59
N ILE A 219 -6.14 -9.68 6.96
CA ILE A 219 -5.88 -9.35 5.56
C ILE A 219 -5.16 -8.00 5.45
N PHE A 220 -4.09 -7.97 4.67
CA PHE A 220 -3.31 -6.78 4.35
C PHE A 220 -3.69 -6.33 2.95
N ILE A 221 -4.40 -5.20 2.83
CA ILE A 221 -5.09 -4.84 1.59
C ILE A 221 -4.35 -3.81 0.73
N GLY A 222 -3.23 -3.24 1.20
CA GLY A 222 -2.57 -2.14 0.50
C GLY A 222 -3.55 -1.00 0.20
N ASP A 223 -3.56 -0.53 -1.04
CA ASP A 223 -4.24 0.71 -1.45
C ASP A 223 -5.63 0.49 -2.07
N VAL A 224 -6.37 -0.49 -1.54
CA VAL A 224 -7.80 -0.72 -1.86
C VAL A 224 -8.69 0.39 -1.23
N THR A 225 -8.31 1.65 -1.45
CA THR A 225 -9.03 2.89 -1.11
C THR A 225 -8.90 3.94 -2.22
N GLY A 226 -8.26 3.61 -3.34
CA GLY A 226 -8.22 4.49 -4.49
C GLY A 226 -8.21 3.71 -5.78
N ILE A 227 -8.81 4.29 -6.81
CA ILE A 227 -8.64 3.84 -8.18
C ILE A 227 -7.50 4.65 -8.78
N GLY A 228 -6.53 3.93 -9.37
CA GLY A 228 -5.41 4.56 -10.04
C GLY A 228 -5.74 4.91 -11.48
N SER A 229 -4.70 5.24 -12.23
CA SER A 229 -4.82 5.53 -13.66
C SER A 229 -3.91 4.60 -14.43
N ALA A 230 -4.50 3.79 -15.31
CA ALA A 230 -3.74 2.92 -16.18
C ALA A 230 -2.84 3.74 -17.12
N PRO A 231 -1.54 3.39 -17.23
CA PRO A 231 -0.69 3.89 -18.30
C PRO A 231 -1.34 3.67 -19.68
N LYS A 232 -1.02 4.55 -20.63
CA LYS A 232 -1.55 4.42 -22.00
C LYS A 232 -1.04 3.10 -22.60
N GLY A 233 -1.95 2.27 -23.11
CA GLY A 233 -1.61 0.98 -23.71
C GLY A 233 -1.32 -0.15 -22.71
N HIS A 234 -1.55 0.06 -21.40
CA HIS A 234 -1.35 -0.99 -20.40
C HIS A 234 -2.26 -2.21 -20.68
N PRO A 235 -1.73 -3.46 -20.72
CA PRO A 235 -2.49 -4.65 -21.11
C PRO A 235 -3.66 -4.95 -20.15
N TYR A 236 -3.52 -4.58 -18.88
CA TYR A 236 -4.54 -4.79 -17.84
C TYR A 236 -5.30 -3.50 -17.49
N ARG A 237 -5.59 -2.64 -18.48
CA ARG A 237 -6.26 -1.35 -18.23
C ARG A 237 -7.60 -1.49 -17.50
N ASP A 238 -8.38 -2.52 -17.82
CA ASP A 238 -9.68 -2.79 -17.19
C ASP A 238 -9.57 -3.07 -15.68
N PHE A 239 -8.37 -3.39 -15.18
CA PHE A 239 -8.12 -3.57 -13.74
C PHE A 239 -7.89 -2.24 -12.99
N TYR A 240 -7.88 -1.09 -13.67
CA TYR A 240 -7.82 0.23 -13.04
C TYR A 240 -9.22 0.86 -12.91
N THR A 241 -10.20 0.08 -12.46
CA THR A 241 -11.61 0.50 -12.44
C THR A 241 -12.31 0.21 -11.12
N VAL A 242 -13.31 1.01 -10.78
CA VAL A 242 -14.24 0.74 -9.67
C VAL A 242 -14.94 -0.61 -9.88
N GLU A 243 -15.34 -0.91 -11.13
CA GLU A 243 -15.99 -2.16 -11.49
C GLU A 243 -15.09 -3.39 -11.22
N ALA A 244 -13.80 -3.32 -11.56
CA ALA A 244 -12.87 -4.41 -11.25
C ALA A 244 -12.71 -4.63 -9.73
N MET A 245 -12.62 -3.54 -8.95
CA MET A 245 -12.57 -3.61 -7.50
C MET A 245 -13.86 -4.20 -6.91
N TYR A 246 -15.03 -3.76 -7.39
CA TYR A 246 -16.34 -4.30 -6.99
C TYR A 246 -16.42 -5.81 -7.22
N ASP A 247 -16.05 -6.28 -8.42
CA ASP A 247 -16.10 -7.70 -8.75
C ASP A 247 -15.21 -8.53 -7.83
N ALA A 248 -14.00 -8.05 -7.54
CA ALA A 248 -13.08 -8.74 -6.63
C ALA A 248 -13.60 -8.78 -5.19
N LEU A 249 -14.10 -7.65 -4.67
CA LEU A 249 -14.72 -7.58 -3.34
C LEU A 249 -15.97 -8.46 -3.24
N LYS A 250 -16.76 -8.54 -4.31
CA LYS A 250 -17.93 -9.41 -4.39
C LYS A 250 -17.54 -10.89 -4.36
N ARG A 251 -16.46 -11.28 -5.04
CA ARG A 251 -15.88 -12.64 -4.95
C ARG A 251 -15.35 -12.94 -3.54
N LEU A 252 -14.72 -11.96 -2.88
CA LEU A 252 -14.18 -12.10 -1.52
C LEU A 252 -15.27 -12.08 -0.44
N LYS A 253 -16.44 -11.49 -0.69
CA LYS A 253 -17.53 -11.31 0.28
C LYS A 253 -17.87 -12.55 1.11
N PRO A 254 -17.99 -13.78 0.55
CA PRO A 254 -18.28 -14.97 1.35
C PRO A 254 -17.26 -15.25 2.45
N ARG A 255 -16.03 -14.75 2.30
CA ARG A 255 -14.91 -14.90 3.25
C ARG A 255 -14.84 -13.76 4.27
N PHE A 256 -15.59 -12.66 4.13
CA PHE A 256 -15.54 -11.58 5.12
C PHE A 256 -15.75 -12.02 6.58
N PRO A 257 -16.66 -12.99 6.89
CA PRO A 257 -16.83 -13.48 8.26
C PRO A 257 -15.61 -14.22 8.83
N GLU A 258 -14.68 -14.65 7.99
CA GLU A 258 -13.45 -15.36 8.41
C GLU A 258 -12.30 -14.40 8.71
N ILE A 259 -12.45 -13.12 8.37
CA ILE A 259 -11.48 -12.04 8.59
C ILE A 259 -11.82 -11.33 9.89
N ASN A 260 -10.83 -11.13 10.75
CA ASN A 260 -10.94 -10.43 12.03
C ASN A 260 -10.23 -9.07 12.03
N GLY A 261 -9.22 -8.89 11.18
CA GLY A 261 -8.47 -7.63 11.06
C GLY A 261 -8.16 -7.28 9.61
N VAL A 262 -8.27 -6.00 9.28
CA VAL A 262 -7.99 -5.44 7.95
C VAL A 262 -6.92 -4.35 8.09
N PHE A 263 -5.83 -4.51 7.35
CA PHE A 263 -4.62 -3.70 7.44
C PHE A 263 -4.36 -3.00 6.09
N PRO A 264 -4.76 -1.73 5.94
CA PRO A 264 -4.56 -0.96 4.71
C PRO A 264 -3.11 -0.46 4.53
N GLY A 265 -2.75 -0.01 3.33
CA GLY A 265 -1.45 0.60 3.06
C GLY A 265 -1.23 1.92 3.83
N HIS A 266 -2.31 2.63 4.17
CA HIS A 266 -2.25 3.95 4.81
C HIS A 266 -3.30 4.16 5.89
N GLY A 267 -2.99 5.03 6.84
CA GLY A 267 -3.93 5.53 7.83
C GLY A 267 -4.12 4.58 9.01
N MET A 268 -5.38 4.32 9.39
CA MET A 268 -5.68 3.46 10.54
C MET A 268 -5.58 1.99 10.15
N ILE A 269 -4.99 1.20 11.03
CA ILE A 269 -4.78 -0.24 10.82
C ILE A 269 -5.56 -1.06 11.86
N ASP A 270 -5.64 -2.37 11.63
CA ASP A 270 -6.44 -3.31 12.43
C ASP A 270 -7.93 -2.96 12.46
N LEU A 271 -8.46 -2.62 11.28
CA LEU A 271 -9.88 -2.33 11.11
C LEU A 271 -10.69 -3.63 11.17
N THR A 272 -11.94 -3.54 11.61
CA THR A 272 -12.84 -4.71 11.63
C THR A 272 -13.23 -5.13 10.21
N ASN A 273 -13.63 -6.39 10.02
CA ASN A 273 -14.09 -6.88 8.71
C ASN A 273 -15.28 -6.13 8.09
N SER A 274 -16.07 -5.41 8.91
CA SER A 274 -17.11 -4.50 8.40
C SER A 274 -16.55 -3.46 7.42
N TYR A 275 -15.27 -3.10 7.54
CA TYR A 275 -14.56 -2.25 6.59
C TYR A 275 -14.67 -2.76 5.15
N LEU A 276 -14.47 -4.07 4.93
CA LEU A 276 -14.57 -4.67 3.59
C LEU A 276 -15.99 -4.60 3.06
N GLN A 277 -16.99 -4.75 3.93
CA GLN A 277 -18.39 -4.59 3.56
C GLN A 277 -18.71 -3.14 3.19
N TYR A 278 -18.18 -2.15 3.91
CA TYR A 278 -18.34 -0.74 3.57
C TYR A 278 -17.66 -0.39 2.27
N LEU A 279 -16.45 -0.89 2.04
CA LEU A 279 -15.73 -0.74 0.79
C LEU A 279 -16.54 -1.30 -0.39
N LEU A 280 -17.09 -2.52 -0.25
CA LEU A 280 -17.98 -3.12 -1.26
C LEU A 280 -19.22 -2.23 -1.50
N ASN A 281 -19.87 -1.75 -0.44
CA ASN A 281 -21.03 -0.85 -0.58
C ASN A 281 -20.67 0.46 -1.28
N CYS A 282 -19.49 1.02 -1.02
CA CYS A 282 -19.01 2.22 -1.69
C CYS A 282 -18.83 1.98 -3.19
N THR A 283 -18.18 0.87 -3.58
CA THR A 283 -18.02 0.53 -5.00
C THR A 283 -19.37 0.30 -5.68
N GLU A 284 -20.31 -0.39 -5.03
CA GLU A 284 -21.67 -0.59 -5.52
C GLU A 284 -22.43 0.74 -5.69
N SER A 285 -22.29 1.66 -4.72
CA SER A 285 -22.89 2.99 -4.79
C SER A 285 -22.36 3.80 -5.97
N ILE A 286 -21.04 3.76 -6.21
CA ILE A 286 -20.40 4.49 -7.32
C ILE A 286 -20.89 3.91 -8.66
N LEU A 287 -20.94 2.58 -8.80
CA LEU A 287 -21.41 1.93 -10.03
C LEU A 287 -22.90 2.17 -10.30
N ARG A 288 -23.71 2.31 -9.25
CA ARG A 288 -25.13 2.63 -9.39
C ARG A 288 -25.35 4.07 -9.87
N ASN A 289 -24.59 5.00 -9.31
CA ASN A 289 -24.61 6.39 -9.75
C ASN A 289 -23.30 7.11 -9.40
N PRO A 290 -22.42 7.34 -10.39
CA PRO A 290 -21.13 7.97 -10.15
C PRO A 290 -21.18 9.40 -9.61
N SER A 291 -22.32 10.10 -9.74
CA SER A 291 -22.49 11.46 -9.19
C SER A 291 -22.84 11.48 -7.71
N TRP A 292 -23.05 10.34 -7.07
CA TRP A 292 -23.26 10.22 -5.62
C TRP A 292 -21.95 10.20 -4.84
N TYR A 293 -20.97 11.01 -5.23
CA TYR A 293 -19.78 11.24 -4.43
C TYR A 293 -20.09 12.13 -3.22
N ASP A 294 -19.26 12.04 -2.19
CA ASP A 294 -19.42 12.81 -0.96
C ASP A 294 -18.51 14.05 -0.93
N ASP A 295 -17.42 14.04 -1.71
CA ASP A 295 -16.54 15.20 -1.94
C ASP A 295 -15.87 15.11 -3.32
N SER A 296 -15.32 16.23 -3.81
CA SER A 296 -14.58 16.29 -5.06
C SER A 296 -13.48 17.35 -5.01
N LYS A 297 -12.36 17.08 -5.68
CA LYS A 297 -11.26 18.04 -5.84
C LYS A 297 -10.81 18.07 -7.29
N ILE A 298 -10.47 19.27 -7.79
CA ILE A 298 -9.77 19.43 -9.06
C ILE A 298 -8.28 19.34 -8.76
N VAL A 299 -7.61 18.39 -9.40
CA VAL A 299 -6.17 18.19 -9.25
C VAL A 299 -5.50 18.55 -10.56
N GLU A 300 -4.52 19.44 -10.48
CA GLU A 300 -3.58 19.69 -11.56
C GLU A 300 -2.25 18.99 -11.23
N ARG A 301 -1.90 17.97 -12.00
CA ARG A 301 -0.63 17.25 -11.85
C ARG A 301 0.03 17.08 -13.20
N TRP A 302 1.27 17.57 -13.32
CA TRP A 302 2.06 17.51 -14.56
C TRP A 302 1.32 18.08 -15.78
N GLY A 303 0.61 19.20 -15.60
CA GLY A 303 -0.15 19.87 -16.67
C GLY A 303 -1.48 19.21 -17.05
N ASN A 304 -1.88 18.13 -16.36
CA ASN A 304 -3.20 17.51 -16.55
C ASN A 304 -4.14 17.96 -15.44
N VAL A 305 -5.25 18.58 -15.83
CA VAL A 305 -6.36 18.92 -14.93
C VAL A 305 -7.34 17.77 -14.93
N ARG A 306 -7.65 17.22 -13.75
CA ARG A 306 -8.65 16.15 -13.59
C ARG A 306 -9.55 16.40 -12.39
N SER A 307 -10.82 16.06 -12.56
CA SER A 307 -11.76 15.94 -11.44
C SER A 307 -11.55 14.61 -10.75
N ILE A 308 -11.34 14.67 -9.44
CA ILE A 308 -11.24 13.51 -8.56
C ILE A 308 -12.42 13.54 -7.60
N TYR A 309 -13.10 12.41 -7.48
CA TYR A 309 -14.27 12.23 -6.63
C TYR A 309 -13.92 11.31 -5.46
N PHE A 310 -14.59 11.53 -4.33
CA PHE A 310 -14.39 10.77 -3.12
C PHE A 310 -15.72 10.21 -2.64
N LYS A 311 -15.77 8.89 -2.41
CA LYS A 311 -16.87 8.22 -1.73
C LYS A 311 -16.41 7.75 -0.36
N ASN A 312 -16.97 8.30 0.71
CA ASN A 312 -16.58 7.98 2.07
C ASN A 312 -16.90 6.53 2.41
N ILE A 313 -15.88 5.83 2.89
CA ILE A 313 -15.98 4.50 3.48
C ILE A 313 -16.24 4.73 4.97
N HIS A 314 -17.31 4.11 5.48
CA HIS A 314 -17.59 4.13 6.90
C HIS A 314 -16.37 3.57 7.67
N GLN A 315 -15.96 4.22 8.77
CA GLN A 315 -14.65 4.11 9.45
C GLN A 315 -13.54 5.06 8.95
N GLY A 316 -13.86 6.17 8.28
CA GLY A 316 -13.00 7.37 8.25
C GLY A 316 -11.98 7.45 7.11
N THR A 317 -12.26 6.79 5.99
CA THR A 317 -11.49 6.90 4.75
C THR A 317 -12.44 7.07 3.56
N SER A 318 -11.93 7.07 2.33
CA SER A 318 -12.76 7.21 1.12
C SER A 318 -12.16 6.43 -0.04
N ILE A 319 -13.02 5.97 -0.97
CA ILE A 319 -12.61 5.56 -2.31
C ILE A 319 -12.39 6.82 -3.14
N ARG A 320 -11.17 7.02 -3.61
CA ARG A 320 -10.83 8.02 -4.62
C ARG A 320 -11.06 7.46 -6.03
N TYR A 321 -11.76 8.16 -6.92
CA TYR A 321 -11.94 7.74 -8.32
C TYR A 321 -12.09 8.92 -9.28
N SER A 322 -12.03 8.66 -10.59
CA SER A 322 -12.28 9.64 -11.67
C SER A 322 -13.31 9.10 -12.66
N GLU A 323 -13.85 9.96 -13.52
CA GLU A 323 -14.87 9.55 -14.51
C GLU A 323 -14.38 8.44 -15.45
N ASP A 324 -13.10 8.45 -15.81
CA ASP A 324 -12.48 7.48 -16.72
C ASP A 324 -12.10 6.15 -16.04
N SER A 325 -12.33 6.04 -14.72
CA SER A 325 -11.90 4.90 -13.90
C SER A 325 -13.07 4.15 -13.27
N ILE A 326 -14.30 4.32 -13.76
CA ILE A 326 -15.49 3.69 -13.15
C ILE A 326 -15.73 2.30 -13.72
N TYR A 327 -15.90 2.21 -15.04
CA TYR A 327 -16.29 0.99 -15.74
C TYR A 327 -15.13 0.43 -16.55
N LYS A 328 -15.13 -0.89 -16.73
CA LYS A 328 -14.27 -1.58 -17.69
C LYS A 328 -14.62 -1.12 -19.11
N SER A 329 -13.64 -1.19 -20.01
CA SER A 329 -13.90 -0.87 -21.41
C SER A 329 -14.87 -1.89 -22.03
N LEU A 330 -15.86 -1.42 -22.80
CA LEU A 330 -16.89 -2.26 -23.43
C LEU A 330 -16.34 -3.27 -24.48
N ASN A 331 -15.03 -3.29 -24.74
CA ASN A 331 -14.38 -4.02 -25.83
C ASN A 331 -13.29 -5.01 -25.37
N SER A 332 -13.46 -5.71 -24.24
CA SER A 332 -12.63 -6.87 -23.89
C SER A 332 -13.34 -8.19 -24.18
N SER A 333 -13.83 -8.37 -25.42
CA SER A 333 -14.00 -9.71 -25.96
C SER A 333 -12.60 -10.31 -26.12
N PHE A 334 -12.23 -11.19 -25.19
CA PHE A 334 -11.05 -12.04 -25.27
C PHE A 334 -10.92 -12.63 -26.69
N GLU A 335 -9.95 -12.13 -27.46
CA GLU A 335 -9.39 -12.88 -28.57
C GLU A 335 -8.83 -14.17 -27.97
N LYS A 336 -9.58 -15.26 -28.18
CA LYS A 336 -9.09 -16.62 -28.02
C LYS A 336 -7.78 -16.72 -28.81
N LYS A 337 -6.64 -16.69 -28.11
CA LYS A 337 -5.41 -17.25 -28.66
C LYS A 337 -5.69 -18.71 -28.95
N SER A 338 -5.86 -18.99 -30.23
CA SER A 338 -5.89 -20.33 -30.78
C SER A 338 -4.52 -20.94 -30.51
N VAL A 339 -4.52 -22.00 -29.70
CA VAL A 339 -3.42 -22.95 -29.69
C VAL A 339 -3.42 -23.64 -31.06
N LYS A 340 -2.35 -23.47 -31.80
CA LYS A 340 -1.93 -24.38 -32.87
C LYS A 340 -0.51 -24.84 -32.57
#